data_AF-A0A6M0IM03-F1
#
_entry.id   AF-A0A6M0IM03-F1
#
_cell.length_a   1.000
_cell.length_b   1.000
_cell.length_c   1.000
_cell.angle_alpha   90.00
_cell.angle_beta   90.00
_cell.angle_gamma   90.00
#
_symmetry.space_group_name_H-M   'P 1'
#
loop_
_entity.id
_entity.type
_entity.pdbx_description
1 polymer ?
#
loop_
_entity_poly.entity_id
_entity_poly.type
_entity_poly.pdbx_seq_one_letter_code
_entity_poly.pdbx_strand_id
1 'polypeptide(L)'
;MRSTRDFLTGIITGVVIGILTAPRSGKETRDKLTEEASKRTDGLKDQLQKGVSQVKEGFEQAKSQVGQYADKAKDQYNQYKDQAQETINDKKDDFATKYNNKVDELADDAKAGVEDSKDSIKVS
;
A
#
# COMPACT_ATOMS: atom_id res chain seq x y z
N MET A 1 16.02 11.49 -3.37
CA MET A 1 15.11 10.40 -2.92
C MET A 1 13.86 10.99 -2.24
N ARG A 2 12.99 11.68 -3.00
CA ARG A 2 11.73 12.26 -2.45
C ARG A 2 10.49 11.38 -2.72
N SER A 3 10.43 10.71 -3.88
CA SER A 3 9.25 9.93 -4.33
C SER A 3 8.72 8.87 -3.38
N THR A 4 9.57 8.19 -2.59
CA THR A 4 9.08 7.15 -1.67
C THR A 4 8.32 7.75 -0.49
N ARG A 5 8.68 8.97 -0.05
CA ARG A 5 7.98 9.67 1.06
C ARG A 5 6.59 10.10 0.60
N ASP A 6 6.51 10.73 -0.57
CA ASP A 6 5.24 11.21 -1.14
C ASP A 6 4.26 10.06 -1.42
N PHE A 7 4.78 8.90 -1.85
CA PHE A 7 3.97 7.70 -2.07
C PHE A 7 3.41 7.09 -0.76
N LEU A 8 4.24 6.98 0.28
CA LEU A 8 3.82 6.47 1.59
C LEU A 8 2.79 7.40 2.25
N THR A 9 3.03 8.71 2.21
CA THR A 9 2.08 9.71 2.72
C THR A 9 0.75 9.67 1.96
N GLY A 10 0.78 9.48 0.64
CA GLY A 10 -0.42 9.30 -0.17
C GLY A 10 -1.24 8.06 0.22
N ILE A 11 -0.59 6.92 0.45
CA ILE A 11 -1.27 5.68 0.90
C ILE A 11 -1.91 5.88 2.28
N ILE A 12 -1.16 6.41 3.25
CA ILE A 12 -1.67 6.59 4.62
C ILE A 12 -2.85 7.56 4.63
N THR A 13 -2.74 8.68 3.92
CA THR A 13 -3.81 9.66 3.78
C THR A 13 -5.03 9.03 3.11
N GLY A 14 -4.83 8.23 2.07
CA GLY A 14 -5.91 7.50 1.39
C GLY A 14 -6.63 6.49 2.30
N VAL A 15 -5.89 5.77 3.14
CA VAL A 15 -6.46 4.81 4.12
C VAL A 15 -7.26 5.55 5.19
N VAL A 16 -6.73 6.64 5.74
CA VAL A 16 -7.42 7.44 6.76
C VAL A 16 -8.71 8.05 6.19
N ILE A 17 -8.65 8.65 5.00
CA ILE A 17 -9.83 9.17 4.31
C ILE A 17 -10.82 8.04 4.02
N GLY A 18 -10.36 6.88 3.53
CA GLY A 18 -11.23 5.74 3.23
C GLY A 18 -11.94 5.18 4.47
N ILE A 19 -11.25 5.12 5.61
CA ILE A 19 -11.82 4.67 6.89
C ILE A 19 -12.78 5.73 7.46
N LEU A 20 -12.42 7.01 7.44
CA LEU A 20 -13.28 8.11 7.91
C LEU A 20 -14.51 8.31 7.01
N THR A 21 -14.39 8.05 5.71
CA THR A 21 -15.46 8.21 4.70
C THR A 21 -16.39 7.00 4.62
N ALA A 22 -16.16 5.94 5.40
CA ALA A 22 -17.06 4.79 5.45
C ALA A 22 -18.01 4.81 6.68
N PRO A 23 -19.06 5.67 6.74
CA PRO A 23 -20.02 5.65 7.83
C PRO A 23 -21.22 4.78 7.48
N ARG A 24 -21.18 3.47 7.78
CA ARG A 24 -22.41 2.66 7.87
C ARG A 24 -22.30 1.52 8.89
N SER A 25 -23.35 1.35 9.69
CA SER A 25 -23.54 0.23 10.61
C SER A 25 -23.68 -1.09 9.82
N GLY A 26 -22.94 -2.11 10.22
CA GLY A 26 -22.78 -3.36 9.45
C GLY A 26 -24.05 -4.20 9.25
N LYS A 27 -25.20 -3.82 9.83
CA LYS A 27 -26.48 -4.53 9.65
C LYS A 27 -27.15 -4.11 8.34
N GLU A 28 -27.48 -2.83 8.18
CA GLU A 28 -28.06 -2.31 6.92
C GLU A 28 -27.11 -2.44 5.73
N THR A 29 -25.79 -2.33 5.96
CA THR A 29 -24.80 -2.55 4.91
C THR A 29 -24.78 -4.01 4.47
N ARG A 30 -24.96 -4.98 5.36
CA ARG A 30 -25.01 -6.40 4.95
C ARG A 30 -26.25 -6.68 4.12
N ASP A 31 -27.43 -6.23 4.53
CA ASP A 31 -28.66 -6.45 3.76
C ASP A 31 -28.61 -5.78 2.38
N LYS A 32 -28.21 -4.50 2.31
CA LYS A 32 -28.10 -3.77 1.04
C LYS A 32 -26.96 -4.29 0.16
N LEU A 33 -25.82 -4.68 0.76
CA LEU A 33 -24.70 -5.27 0.04
C LEU A 33 -25.05 -6.66 -0.46
N THR A 34 -25.76 -7.49 0.29
CA THR A 34 -26.16 -8.82 -0.20
C THR A 34 -27.10 -8.69 -1.40
N GLU A 35 -28.06 -7.76 -1.36
CA GLU A 35 -29.01 -7.57 -2.48
C GLU A 35 -28.37 -6.91 -3.71
N GLU A 36 -27.58 -5.84 -3.52
CA GLU A 36 -26.88 -5.17 -4.63
C GLU A 36 -25.67 -5.97 -5.12
N ALA A 37 -24.93 -6.64 -4.24
CA ALA A 37 -23.82 -7.50 -4.64
C ALA A 37 -24.36 -8.72 -5.37
N SER A 38 -25.44 -9.39 -4.97
CA SER A 38 -25.93 -10.52 -5.77
C SER A 38 -26.27 -10.14 -7.22
N LYS A 39 -26.80 -8.93 -7.47
CA LYS A 39 -27.07 -8.45 -8.85
C LYS A 39 -25.84 -7.90 -9.58
N ARG A 40 -24.92 -7.24 -8.88
CA ARG A 40 -23.70 -6.66 -9.48
C ARG A 40 -22.54 -7.64 -9.58
N THR A 41 -22.50 -8.67 -8.73
CA THR A 41 -21.39 -9.64 -8.63
C THR A 41 -21.37 -10.58 -9.83
N ASP A 42 -22.48 -10.88 -10.49
CA ASP A 42 -22.43 -11.66 -11.74
C ASP A 42 -21.73 -10.86 -12.85
N GLY A 43 -22.05 -9.57 -13.02
CA GLY A 43 -21.38 -8.70 -13.99
C GLY A 43 -19.94 -8.31 -13.60
N LEU A 44 -19.67 -8.16 -12.29
CA LEU A 44 -18.33 -7.89 -11.78
C LEU A 44 -17.46 -9.13 -11.75
N LYS A 45 -17.97 -10.32 -11.47
CA LYS A 45 -17.19 -11.57 -11.51
C LYS A 45 -16.67 -11.78 -12.91
N ASP A 46 -17.48 -11.58 -13.93
CA ASP A 46 -17.05 -11.77 -15.32
C ASP A 46 -15.93 -10.78 -15.70
N GLN A 47 -16.07 -9.51 -15.29
CA GLN A 47 -15.04 -8.48 -15.53
C GLN A 47 -13.78 -8.68 -14.67
N LEU A 48 -13.93 -9.07 -13.41
CA LEU A 48 -12.82 -9.38 -12.51
C LEU A 48 -12.12 -10.65 -12.96
N GLN A 49 -12.83 -11.67 -13.42
CA GLN A 49 -12.24 -12.90 -13.92
C GLN A 49 -11.50 -12.64 -15.24
N LYS A 50 -12.01 -11.76 -16.12
CA LYS A 50 -11.28 -11.26 -17.29
C LYS A 50 -10.04 -10.44 -16.91
N GLY A 51 -10.16 -9.51 -15.97
CA GLY A 51 -9.05 -8.69 -15.50
C GLY A 51 -7.97 -9.53 -14.79
N VAL A 52 -8.37 -10.47 -13.93
CA VAL A 52 -7.47 -11.43 -13.28
C VAL A 52 -6.82 -12.33 -14.30
N SER A 53 -7.54 -12.80 -15.33
CA SER A 53 -6.94 -13.61 -16.41
C SER A 53 -5.91 -12.80 -17.21
N GLN A 54 -6.19 -11.55 -17.56
CA GLN A 54 -5.23 -10.67 -18.23
C GLN A 54 -3.99 -10.37 -17.37
N VAL A 55 -4.20 -10.14 -16.07
CA VAL A 55 -3.09 -9.97 -15.12
C VAL A 55 -2.29 -11.25 -14.99
N LYS A 56 -2.94 -12.42 -14.99
CA LYS A 56 -2.29 -13.72 -14.88
C LYS A 56 -1.48 -14.05 -16.14
N GLU A 57 -2.00 -13.78 -17.33
CA GLU A 57 -1.26 -13.91 -18.60
C GLU A 57 -0.07 -12.94 -18.66
N GLY A 58 -0.28 -11.66 -18.30
CA GLY A 58 0.80 -10.67 -18.21
C GLY A 58 1.85 -11.06 -17.17
N PHE A 59 1.41 -11.64 -16.05
CA PHE A 59 2.29 -12.15 -14.99
C PHE A 59 3.03 -13.41 -15.43
N GLU A 60 2.43 -14.32 -16.19
CA GLU A 60 3.11 -15.51 -16.73
C GLU A 60 4.15 -15.14 -17.80
N GLN A 61 3.84 -14.17 -18.68
CA GLN A 61 4.84 -13.62 -19.61
C GLN A 61 5.97 -12.90 -18.87
N ALA A 62 5.63 -12.08 -17.86
CA ALA A 62 6.62 -11.42 -17.02
C ALA A 62 7.45 -12.42 -16.23
N LYS A 63 6.85 -13.48 -15.67
CA LYS A 63 7.53 -14.55 -14.92
C LYS A 63 8.46 -15.35 -15.83
N SER A 64 8.10 -15.58 -17.09
CA SER A 64 8.95 -16.26 -18.07
C SER A 64 10.16 -15.40 -18.47
N GLN A 65 9.97 -14.08 -18.67
CA GLN A 65 11.08 -13.15 -18.89
C GLN A 65 11.94 -12.99 -17.64
N VAL A 66 11.30 -12.84 -16.48
CA VAL A 66 11.96 -12.76 -15.18
C VAL A 66 12.68 -14.06 -14.85
N GLY A 67 12.22 -15.24 -15.26
CA GLY A 67 12.93 -16.51 -15.04
C GLY A 67 14.35 -16.49 -15.62
N GLN A 68 14.50 -16.02 -16.86
CA GLN A 68 15.81 -15.92 -17.53
C GLN A 68 16.70 -14.82 -16.92
N TYR A 69 16.11 -13.73 -16.42
CA TYR A 69 16.83 -12.69 -15.69
C TYR A 69 17.09 -13.05 -14.23
N ALA A 70 16.26 -13.89 -13.63
CA ALA A 70 16.33 -14.32 -12.25
C ALA A 70 17.49 -15.28 -12.06
N ASP A 71 17.79 -16.17 -13.01
CA ASP A 71 19.00 -16.99 -12.94
C ASP A 71 20.27 -16.13 -13.02
N LYS A 72 20.32 -15.12 -13.91
CA LYS A 72 21.42 -14.13 -13.93
C LYS A 72 21.49 -13.26 -12.68
N ALA A 73 20.32 -12.87 -12.16
CA ALA A 73 20.21 -12.05 -10.95
C ALA A 73 20.55 -12.86 -9.70
N LYS A 74 20.31 -14.17 -9.67
CA LYS A 74 20.64 -15.06 -8.54
C LYS A 74 22.14 -15.27 -8.42
N ASP A 75 22.84 -15.35 -9.57
CA ASP A 75 24.30 -15.41 -9.63
C ASP A 75 24.93 -14.08 -9.17
N GLN A 76 24.42 -12.94 -9.68
CA GLN A 76 24.84 -11.62 -9.21
C GLN A 76 24.44 -11.34 -7.75
N TYR A 77 23.29 -11.83 -7.31
CA TYR A 77 22.81 -11.68 -5.94
C TYR A 77 23.68 -12.44 -4.96
N ASN A 78 24.18 -13.63 -5.30
CA ASN A 78 25.12 -14.33 -4.42
C ASN A 78 26.45 -13.57 -4.27
N GLN A 79 26.98 -12.96 -5.35
CA GLN A 79 28.18 -12.10 -5.25
C GLN A 79 27.92 -10.80 -4.50
N TYR A 80 26.73 -10.21 -4.65
CA TYR A 80 26.34 -9.00 -3.95
C TYR A 80 25.92 -9.25 -2.51
N LYS A 81 25.45 -10.44 -2.15
CA LYS A 81 24.93 -10.74 -0.81
C LYS A 81 26.03 -10.59 0.25
N ASP A 82 27.25 -11.03 -0.05
CA ASP A 82 28.39 -10.90 0.88
C ASP A 82 28.81 -9.43 1.07
N GLN A 83 28.83 -8.62 0.01
CA GLN A 83 29.11 -7.17 0.11
C GLN A 83 27.93 -6.36 0.67
N ALA A 84 26.71 -6.80 0.38
CA ALA A 84 25.48 -6.18 0.84
C ALA A 84 25.20 -6.50 2.30
N GLN A 85 25.60 -7.64 2.84
CA GLN A 85 25.33 -7.98 4.24
C GLN A 85 26.06 -7.03 5.21
N GLU A 86 27.27 -6.60 4.87
CA GLU A 86 28.02 -5.57 5.60
C GLU A 86 27.36 -4.19 5.42
N THR A 87 27.06 -3.81 4.17
CA THR A 87 26.43 -2.52 3.84
C THR A 87 24.98 -2.40 4.36
N ILE A 88 24.25 -3.50 4.46
CA ILE A 88 22.85 -3.57 4.93
C ILE A 88 22.79 -3.45 6.44
N ASN A 89 23.78 -3.95 7.19
CA ASN A 89 23.80 -3.74 8.63
C ASN A 89 24.01 -2.26 8.96
N ASP A 90 25.00 -1.60 8.34
CA ASP A 90 25.20 -0.14 8.51
C ASP A 90 23.99 0.68 8.02
N LYS A 91 23.38 0.28 6.89
CA LYS A 91 22.19 0.97 6.37
C LYS A 91 20.90 0.61 7.09
N LYS A 92 20.82 -0.53 7.81
CA LYS A 92 19.64 -0.91 8.58
C LYS A 92 19.44 0.05 9.74
N ASP A 93 20.51 0.42 10.44
CA ASP A 93 20.44 1.38 11.54
C ASP A 93 20.08 2.79 11.03
N ASP A 94 20.69 3.25 9.93
CA ASP A 94 20.33 4.53 9.30
C ASP A 94 18.89 4.53 8.77
N PHE A 95 18.45 3.41 8.17
CA PHE A 95 17.11 3.25 7.64
C PHE A 95 16.06 3.12 8.73
N ALA A 96 16.30 2.34 9.78
CA ALA A 96 15.41 2.19 10.93
C ALA A 96 15.26 3.53 11.65
N THR A 97 16.35 4.27 11.83
CA THR A 97 16.33 5.61 12.44
C THR A 97 15.59 6.61 11.54
N LYS A 98 15.85 6.63 10.22
CA LYS A 98 15.07 7.46 9.28
C LYS A 98 13.61 7.08 9.23
N TYR A 99 13.28 5.80 9.36
CA TYR A 99 11.91 5.30 9.31
C TYR A 99 11.15 5.74 10.55
N ASN A 100 11.70 5.50 11.74
CA ASN A 100 11.09 5.90 13.01
C ASN A 100 10.86 7.42 13.06
N ASN A 101 11.90 8.22 12.76
CA ASN A 101 11.76 9.68 12.75
C ASN A 101 10.71 10.18 11.74
N LYS A 102 10.58 9.53 10.57
CA LYS A 102 9.55 9.89 9.59
C LYS A 102 8.14 9.50 10.01
N VAL A 103 8.00 8.39 10.72
CA VAL A 103 6.71 7.94 11.25
C VAL A 103 6.27 8.84 12.39
N ASP A 104 7.17 9.20 13.30
CA ASP A 104 6.90 10.17 14.38
C ASP A 104 6.54 11.55 13.82
N GLU A 105 7.31 12.08 12.86
CA GLU A 105 7.01 13.36 12.22
C GLU A 105 5.64 13.36 11.51
N LEU A 106 5.29 12.26 10.84
CA LEU A 106 3.97 12.12 10.20
C LEU A 106 2.84 11.98 11.23
N ALA A 107 3.08 11.31 12.34
CA ALA A 107 2.10 11.17 13.42
C ALA A 107 1.84 12.51 14.11
N ASP A 108 2.89 13.30 14.36
CA ASP A 108 2.77 14.64 14.94
C ASP A 108 2.07 15.61 13.97
N ASP A 109 2.41 15.60 12.68
CA ASP A 109 1.78 16.46 11.66
C ASP A 109 0.29 16.10 11.47
N ALA A 110 -0.02 14.81 11.43
CA ALA A 110 -1.41 14.34 11.40
C ALA A 110 -2.18 14.72 12.66
N LYS A 111 -1.56 14.62 13.84
CA LYS A 111 -2.18 15.00 15.11
C LYS A 111 -2.44 16.50 15.17
N ALA A 112 -1.46 17.31 14.77
CA ALA A 112 -1.59 18.77 14.71
C ALA A 112 -2.70 19.19 13.72
N GLY A 113 -2.77 18.59 12.53
CA GLY A 113 -3.83 18.88 11.55
C GLY A 113 -5.22 18.48 12.05
N VAL A 114 -5.33 17.38 12.81
CA VAL A 114 -6.60 16.95 13.42
C VAL A 114 -7.00 17.86 14.59
N GLU A 115 -6.05 18.31 15.41
CA GLU A 115 -6.31 19.24 16.52
C GLU A 115 -6.71 20.63 16.01
N ASP A 116 -6.03 21.16 15.00
CA ASP A 116 -6.39 22.42 14.32
C ASP A 116 -7.79 22.37 13.70
N SER A 117 -8.11 21.25 13.04
CA SER A 117 -9.45 21.01 12.50
C SER A 117 -10.52 20.90 13.60
N LYS A 118 -10.18 20.32 14.75
CA LYS A 118 -11.11 20.17 15.88
C LYS A 118 -11.37 21.50 16.59
N ASP A 119 -10.36 22.35 16.73
CA ASP A 119 -10.50 23.66 17.38
C ASP A 119 -11.28 24.64 16.51
N SER A 120 -11.01 24.64 15.19
CA SER A 120 -11.77 25.43 14.21
C SER A 120 -13.25 25.02 14.11
N ILE A 121 -13.58 23.74 14.27
CA ILE A 121 -14.97 23.25 14.35
C ILE A 121 -15.66 23.61 15.68
N LYS A 122 -14.91 23.79 16.77
CA LYS A 122 -15.47 24.11 18.09
C LYS A 122 -15.68 25.62 18.31
N VAL A 123 -14.98 26.44 17.53
CA VAL A 123 -15.07 27.91 17.56
C VAL A 123 -16.13 28.47 16.59
N SER A 124 -16.70 27.65 15.68
CA SER A 124 -17.94 27.95 14.93
C SER A 124 -19.18 27.36 15.61
#